data_AF-N4WST2-F1
#
_entry.id   AF-N4WST2-F1
#
_cell.length_a   1.000
_cell.length_b   1.000
_cell.length_c   1.000
_cell.angle_alpha   90.00
_cell.angle_beta   90.00
_cell.angle_gamma   90.00
#
_symmetry.space_group_name_H-M   'P 1'
#
loop_
_entity.id
_entity.type
_entity.pdbx_description
1 polymer ?
#
loop_
_entity_poly.entity_id
_entity_poly.type
_entity_poly.pdbx_seq_one_letter_code
_entity_poly.pdbx_strand_id
1 'polypeptide(L)'
;MLAFKSLALLSALPCAVLGGKTRHVSQNFTLFGYSSQFGGNPLIYMDGYAYLADVAGLNVTNPAVVRFTSNSKNEWFASPNATTSGESSWLNTTFSVPTAQASDRRVGFINGNSTSGNRITSGFRLFGPLASLVTSNGQLESLWTGLDVGRNLYALYWNDTSLGQIPITLTAVAPAN
;
A
#
# COMPACT_ATOMS: atom_id res chain seq x y z
N MET A 1 -5.89 40.51 -58.83
CA MET A 1 -5.29 40.34 -57.49
C MET A 1 -6.30 40.87 -56.47
N LEU A 2 -7.13 40.00 -55.89
CA LEU A 2 -8.08 40.35 -54.83
C LEU A 2 -8.07 39.20 -53.81
N ALA A 3 -7.61 39.53 -52.61
CA ALA A 3 -7.45 38.63 -51.48
C ALA A 3 -8.77 38.50 -50.71
N PHE A 4 -9.18 37.28 -50.39
CA PHE A 4 -10.19 37.02 -49.36
C PHE A 4 -9.54 36.41 -48.13
N LYS A 5 -9.71 37.12 -47.02
CA LYS A 5 -9.08 36.92 -45.72
C LYS A 5 -9.70 35.73 -45.00
N SER A 6 -8.86 34.83 -44.50
CA SER A 6 -9.25 33.74 -43.59
C SER A 6 -9.47 34.31 -42.18
N LEU A 7 -10.66 34.13 -41.62
CA LEU A 7 -10.95 34.35 -40.19
C LEU A 7 -10.91 32.99 -39.49
N ALA A 8 -9.80 32.69 -38.79
CA ALA A 8 -9.72 31.58 -37.86
C ALA A 8 -10.07 32.09 -36.45
N LEU A 9 -11.21 31.67 -35.92
CA LEU A 9 -11.66 31.97 -34.57
C LEU A 9 -11.01 30.97 -33.61
N LEU A 10 -9.95 31.36 -32.89
CA LEU A 10 -9.36 30.54 -31.82
C LEU A 10 -10.24 30.64 -30.56
N SER A 11 -10.98 29.58 -30.25
CA SER A 11 -11.66 29.40 -28.98
C SER A 11 -10.67 28.90 -27.91
N ALA A 12 -10.17 29.81 -27.07
CA ALA A 12 -9.43 29.44 -25.86
C ALA A 12 -10.43 29.13 -24.73
N LEU A 13 -10.61 27.85 -24.41
CA LEU A 13 -11.37 27.41 -23.23
C LEU A 13 -10.49 27.57 -21.98
N PRO A 14 -10.92 28.32 -20.94
CA PRO A 14 -10.24 28.32 -19.67
C PRO A 14 -10.47 26.97 -18.98
N CYS A 15 -9.43 26.15 -18.90
CA CYS A 15 -9.44 24.93 -18.12
C CYS A 15 -9.37 25.30 -16.63
N ALA A 16 -10.53 25.53 -16.01
CA ALA A 16 -10.62 25.71 -14.57
C ALA A 16 -10.33 24.37 -13.89
N VAL A 17 -9.07 24.15 -13.48
CA VAL A 17 -8.71 23.06 -12.58
C VAL A 17 -9.32 23.36 -11.22
N LEU A 18 -10.48 22.77 -10.97
CA LEU A 18 -11.03 22.66 -9.62
C LEU A 18 -10.07 21.76 -8.82
N GLY A 19 -9.17 22.39 -8.06
CA GLY A 19 -8.37 21.73 -7.04
C GLY A 19 -9.27 21.18 -5.95
N GLY A 20 -9.86 20.01 -6.20
CA GLY A 20 -10.63 19.28 -5.21
C GLY A 20 -9.72 18.92 -4.04
N LYS A 21 -9.89 19.59 -2.91
CA LYS A 21 -9.33 19.13 -1.65
C LYS A 21 -10.03 17.82 -1.32
N THR A 22 -9.36 16.69 -1.55
CA THR A 22 -9.82 15.41 -1.02
C THR A 22 -9.84 15.54 0.50
N ARG A 23 -11.06 15.56 1.07
CA ARG A 23 -11.22 15.43 2.52
C ARG A 23 -10.68 14.05 2.86
N HIS A 24 -9.59 14.00 3.63
CA HIS A 24 -9.07 12.75 4.18
C HIS A 24 -10.04 12.25 5.25
N VAL A 25 -11.12 11.61 4.80
CA VAL A 25 -11.98 10.79 5.67
C VAL A 25 -11.14 9.59 6.07
N SER A 26 -11.15 9.22 7.35
CA SER A 26 -10.56 7.96 7.80
C SER A 26 -11.22 6.83 7.01
N GLN A 27 -10.49 6.24 6.07
CA GLN A 27 -10.99 5.16 5.22
C GLN A 27 -10.44 3.84 5.75
N ASN A 28 -11.34 2.86 5.89
CA ASN A 28 -10.96 1.49 6.18
C ASN A 28 -10.75 0.77 4.86
N PHE A 29 -9.61 0.10 4.70
CA PHE A 29 -9.29 -0.63 3.47
C PHE A 29 -8.40 -1.85 3.75
N THR A 30 -8.34 -2.78 2.81
CA THR A 30 -7.41 -3.91 2.81
C THR A 30 -6.54 -3.79 1.57
N LEU A 31 -5.27 -4.17 1.68
CA LEU A 31 -4.36 -4.19 0.54
C LEU A 31 -4.27 -5.58 -0.05
N PHE A 32 -4.23 -5.62 -1.39
CA PHE A 32 -4.06 -6.81 -2.19
C PHE A 32 -2.82 -6.63 -3.07
N GLY A 33 -2.03 -7.69 -3.18
CA GLY A 33 -0.81 -7.71 -3.99
C GLY A 33 -1.03 -8.37 -5.34
N TYR A 34 -0.44 -7.76 -6.37
CA TYR A 34 -0.44 -8.25 -7.73
C TYR A 34 0.99 -8.25 -8.26
N SER A 35 1.37 -9.36 -8.88
CA SER A 35 2.68 -9.54 -9.51
C SER A 35 2.53 -10.38 -10.78
N SER A 36 3.64 -10.72 -11.43
CA SER A 36 3.64 -11.67 -12.54
C SER A 36 3.38 -13.12 -12.12
N GLN A 37 3.54 -13.44 -10.83
CA GLN A 37 3.44 -14.81 -10.31
C GLN A 37 2.12 -15.09 -9.57
N PHE A 38 1.45 -14.04 -9.07
CA PHE A 38 0.18 -14.15 -8.37
C PHE A 38 -0.64 -12.86 -8.52
N GLY A 39 -1.96 -12.96 -8.33
CA GLY A 39 -2.86 -11.81 -8.46
C GLY A 39 -3.91 -11.80 -7.36
N GLY A 40 -4.03 -10.67 -6.67
CA GLY A 40 -5.11 -10.45 -5.71
C GLY A 40 -4.91 -11.08 -4.33
N ASN A 41 -3.68 -11.43 -3.95
CA ASN A 41 -3.41 -11.99 -2.62
C ASN A 41 -3.58 -10.90 -1.55
N PRO A 42 -4.45 -11.08 -0.53
CA PRO A 42 -4.58 -10.12 0.56
C PRO A 42 -3.30 -10.02 1.39
N LEU A 43 -3.07 -8.83 1.95
CA LEU A 43 -2.01 -8.57 2.91
C LEU A 43 -2.42 -9.09 4.29
N ILE A 44 -1.57 -9.93 4.86
CA ILE A 44 -1.74 -10.53 6.18
C ILE A 44 -0.61 -10.09 7.13
N TYR A 45 -0.92 -10.10 8.42
CA TYR A 45 0.04 -9.93 9.51
C TYR A 45 0.57 -11.28 9.95
N MET A 46 1.89 -11.42 10.10
CA MET A 46 2.52 -12.58 10.72
C MET A 46 3.80 -12.14 11.44
N ASP A 47 3.88 -12.40 12.74
CA ASP A 47 5.06 -12.13 13.58
C ASP A 47 5.66 -10.71 13.42
N GLY A 48 4.80 -9.69 13.25
CA GLY A 48 5.23 -8.29 13.09
C GLY A 48 5.61 -7.88 11.67
N TYR A 49 5.52 -8.79 10.70
CA TYR A 49 5.84 -8.53 9.29
C TYR A 49 4.61 -8.68 8.39
N ALA A 50 4.69 -8.04 7.22
CA ALA A 50 3.66 -8.08 6.20
C ALA A 50 3.95 -9.20 5.20
N TYR A 51 2.93 -10.00 4.92
CA TYR A 51 2.97 -11.04 3.89
C TYR A 51 1.76 -10.92 2.98
N LEU A 52 1.90 -11.43 1.76
CA LEU A 52 0.80 -11.61 0.81
C LEU A 52 0.53 -13.09 0.67
N ALA A 53 -0.71 -13.48 0.91
CA ALA A 53 -1.08 -14.86 1.08
C ALA A 53 -2.25 -15.24 0.19
N ASP A 54 -2.16 -16.40 -0.47
CA ASP A 54 -3.33 -17.07 -1.02
C ASP A 54 -4.08 -17.76 0.13
N VAL A 55 -5.05 -17.05 0.69
CA VAL A 55 -5.84 -17.53 1.83
C VAL A 55 -6.69 -18.75 1.50
N ALA A 56 -7.06 -18.96 0.22
CA ALA A 56 -7.81 -20.14 -0.21
C ALA A 56 -6.89 -21.36 -0.29
N GLY A 57 -5.68 -21.20 -0.82
CA GLY A 57 -4.68 -22.27 -0.91
C GLY A 57 -4.04 -22.66 0.44
N LEU A 58 -4.02 -21.76 1.42
CA LEU A 58 -3.37 -21.98 2.72
C LEU A 58 -4.16 -22.85 3.71
N ASN A 59 -5.44 -23.16 3.46
CA ASN A 59 -6.32 -23.91 4.37
C ASN A 59 -6.31 -23.38 5.83
N VAL A 60 -6.12 -22.07 6.02
CA VAL A 60 -6.11 -21.43 7.33
C VAL A 60 -7.52 -20.97 7.69
N THR A 61 -8.03 -21.44 8.83
CA THR A 61 -9.38 -21.12 9.31
C THR A 61 -9.57 -19.63 9.62
N ASN A 62 -8.49 -18.90 9.87
CA ASN A 62 -8.54 -17.47 10.15
C ASN A 62 -7.23 -16.77 9.75
N PRO A 63 -7.03 -16.46 8.46
CA PRO A 63 -5.88 -15.67 8.05
C PRO A 63 -5.95 -14.30 8.72
N ALA A 64 -4.83 -13.83 9.27
CA ALA A 64 -4.72 -12.51 9.91
C ALA A 64 -4.68 -11.38 8.86
N VAL A 65 -5.71 -11.33 8.01
CA VAL A 65 -5.87 -10.31 6.96
C VAL A 65 -5.92 -8.94 7.62
N VAL A 66 -5.16 -8.01 7.05
CA VAL A 66 -5.03 -6.68 7.60
C VAL A 66 -6.15 -5.77 7.09
N ARG A 67 -6.78 -5.08 8.03
CA ARG A 67 -7.60 -3.90 7.81
C ARG A 67 -6.82 -2.67 8.25
N PHE A 68 -6.58 -1.77 7.31
CA PHE A 68 -5.93 -0.51 7.54
C PHE A 68 -6.93 0.59 7.88
N THR A 69 -6.52 1.51 8.73
CA THR A 69 -7.14 2.81 8.94
C THR A 69 -6.08 3.89 8.80
N SER A 70 -6.41 5.03 8.20
CA SER A 70 -5.47 6.14 8.00
C SER A 70 -5.82 7.34 8.89
N ASN A 71 -4.79 8.03 9.42
CA ASN A 71 -4.97 9.29 10.17
C ASN A 71 -4.56 10.52 9.36
N SER A 72 -4.71 11.71 9.95
CA SER A 72 -4.34 12.99 9.34
C SER A 72 -2.84 13.14 9.05
N LYS A 73 -1.98 12.31 9.66
CA LYS A 73 -0.52 12.29 9.44
C LYS A 73 -0.10 11.33 8.33
N ASN A 74 -1.05 10.68 7.63
CA ASN A 74 -0.77 9.65 6.63
C ASN A 74 0.00 8.45 7.24
N GLU A 75 -0.30 8.13 8.49
CA GLU A 75 0.09 6.88 9.12
C GLU A 75 -1.03 5.88 8.86
N TRP A 76 -0.66 4.63 8.57
CA TRP A 76 -1.61 3.53 8.41
C TRP A 76 -1.54 2.63 9.63
N PHE A 77 -2.66 2.51 10.34
CA PHE A 77 -2.80 1.59 11.46
C PHE A 77 -3.44 0.31 10.98
N ALA A 78 -2.82 -0.79 11.30
CA ALA A 78 -3.24 -2.12 10.94
C ALA A 78 -3.96 -2.78 12.12
N SER A 79 -5.08 -3.42 11.82
CA SER A 79 -5.82 -4.28 12.74
C SER A 79 -6.36 -5.49 11.97
N PRO A 80 -6.69 -6.61 12.65
CA PRO A 80 -7.31 -7.75 11.98
C PRO A 80 -8.62 -7.39 11.27
N ASN A 81 -8.85 -7.92 10.07
CA ASN A 81 -10.08 -7.75 9.30
C ASN A 81 -11.14 -8.80 9.70
N ALA A 82 -11.85 -8.50 10.80
CA ALA A 82 -13.15 -9.05 11.24
C ALA A 82 -13.26 -10.46 11.87
N THR A 83 -14.19 -10.51 12.83
CA THR A 83 -14.93 -11.66 13.44
C THR A 83 -14.29 -12.59 14.46
N THR A 84 -13.04 -12.41 14.87
CA THR A 84 -12.53 -13.21 16.01
C THR A 84 -13.06 -12.69 17.35
N SER A 85 -13.90 -13.49 18.00
CA SER A 85 -14.31 -13.37 19.40
C SER A 85 -13.17 -13.72 20.38
N GLY A 86 -11.99 -13.15 20.15
CA GLY A 86 -10.78 -13.37 20.93
C GLY A 86 -9.82 -12.22 20.72
N GLU A 87 -9.14 -11.81 21.78
CA GLU A 87 -8.11 -10.78 21.74
C GLU A 87 -7.05 -11.16 20.70
N SER A 88 -6.98 -10.41 19.61
CA SER A 88 -5.84 -10.49 18.71
C SER A 88 -4.62 -9.98 19.48
N SER A 89 -3.51 -10.72 19.43
CA SER A 89 -2.24 -10.29 20.04
C SER A 89 -1.68 -9.00 19.45
N TRP A 90 -2.26 -8.52 18.34
CA TRP A 90 -1.93 -7.27 17.68
C TRP A 90 -3.22 -6.49 17.33
N LEU A 91 -3.19 -5.19 17.61
CA LEU A 91 -4.26 -4.23 17.30
C LEU A 91 -3.62 -2.85 17.15
N ASN A 92 -4.13 -2.03 16.21
CA ASN A 92 -3.68 -0.67 15.97
C ASN A 92 -2.15 -0.54 15.82
N THR A 93 -1.52 -1.53 15.20
CA THR A 93 -0.07 -1.51 14.96
C THR A 93 0.25 -0.62 13.78
N THR A 94 1.31 0.18 13.84
CA THR A 94 1.67 1.13 12.79
C THR A 94 2.40 0.43 11.64
N PHE A 95 1.83 0.51 10.44
CA PHE A 95 2.48 0.03 9.22
C PHE A 95 3.77 0.80 8.94
N SER A 96 4.79 0.10 8.46
CA SER A 96 6.12 0.69 8.31
C SER A 96 6.94 0.02 7.23
N VAL A 97 7.75 0.83 6.55
CA VAL A 97 8.76 0.38 5.60
C VAL A 97 10.16 0.70 6.12
N PRO A 98 11.18 -0.13 5.84
CA PRO A 98 12.54 0.16 6.23
C PRO A 98 13.13 1.37 5.50
N THR A 99 13.98 2.11 6.21
CA THR A 99 14.86 3.13 5.61
C THR A 99 16.02 2.47 4.87
N ALA A 100 16.76 3.26 4.09
CA ALA A 100 17.98 2.80 3.42
C ALA A 100 19.08 2.29 4.36
N GLN A 101 19.00 2.57 5.67
CA GLN A 101 19.98 2.15 6.68
C GLN A 101 19.56 0.87 7.42
N ALA A 102 18.35 0.36 7.20
CA ALA A 102 17.89 -0.86 7.83
C ALA A 102 18.62 -2.09 7.23
N SER A 103 19.08 -2.98 8.11
CA SER A 103 19.59 -4.30 7.73
C SER A 103 18.46 -5.23 7.30
N ASP A 104 17.30 -5.16 7.97
CA ASP A 104 16.09 -5.89 7.60
C ASP A 104 15.22 -5.04 6.65
N ARG A 105 15.05 -5.53 5.42
CA ARG A 105 14.31 -4.87 4.36
C ARG A 105 12.83 -5.26 4.28
N ARG A 106 12.35 -6.06 5.23
CA ARG A 106 10.95 -6.46 5.30
C ARG A 106 10.04 -5.30 5.75
N VAL A 107 8.91 -5.22 5.07
CA VAL A 107 7.77 -4.39 5.46
C VAL A 107 7.11 -5.02 6.67
N GLY A 108 6.65 -4.20 7.61
CA GLY A 108 6.16 -4.71 8.88
C GLY A 108 5.40 -3.70 9.69
N PHE A 109 5.16 -4.07 10.93
CA PHE A 109 4.24 -3.40 11.84
C PHE A 109 4.94 -3.11 13.16
N ILE A 110 4.82 -1.86 13.61
CA ILE A 110 5.41 -1.39 14.86
C ILE A 110 4.28 -1.29 15.89
N ASN A 111 4.45 -1.98 17.02
CA ASN A 111 3.55 -1.84 18.15
C ASN A 111 3.75 -0.49 18.83
N GLY A 112 2.71 0.08 19.44
CA GLY A 112 2.76 1.41 20.06
C GLY A 112 3.83 1.61 21.15
N ASN A 113 4.38 0.52 21.69
CA ASN A 113 5.45 0.53 22.69
C ASN A 113 6.86 0.41 22.07
N SER A 114 6.97 0.25 20.75
CA SER A 114 8.23 0.03 20.04
C SER A 114 8.70 1.29 19.33
N THR A 115 10.01 1.56 19.35
CA THR A 115 10.60 2.70 18.64
C THR A 115 10.66 2.45 17.13
N SER A 116 10.39 3.46 16.31
CA SER A 116 10.45 3.36 14.85
C SER A 116 11.86 3.18 14.28
N GLY A 117 12.90 3.63 14.98
CA GLY A 117 14.30 3.40 14.60
C GLY A 117 14.58 3.70 13.12
N ASN A 118 15.11 2.71 12.39
CA ASN A 118 15.40 2.77 10.96
C ASN A 118 14.18 2.49 10.07
N ARG A 119 12.96 2.87 10.48
CA ARG A 119 11.71 2.62 9.75
C ARG A 119 10.92 3.90 9.52
N ILE A 120 10.27 3.98 8.37
CA ILE A 120 9.36 5.04 7.95
C ILE A 120 7.94 4.60 8.27
N THR A 121 7.20 5.40 9.04
CA THR A 121 5.86 5.08 9.56
C THR A 121 4.75 5.98 9.03
N SER A 122 5.11 7.04 8.31
CA SER A 122 4.19 8.08 7.85
C SER A 122 4.44 8.42 6.39
N GLY A 123 3.45 9.02 5.74
CA GLY A 123 3.51 9.40 4.32
C GLY A 123 2.81 8.40 3.40
N PHE A 124 2.22 7.34 3.96
CA PHE A 124 1.51 6.34 3.18
C PHE A 124 0.17 6.88 2.68
N ARG A 125 -0.10 6.71 1.38
CA ARG A 125 -1.33 7.19 0.73
C ARG A 125 -1.79 6.23 -0.33
N LEU A 126 -3.11 6.26 -0.58
CA LEU A 126 -3.69 5.66 -1.76
C LEU A 126 -3.71 6.71 -2.88
N PHE A 127 -3.02 6.45 -3.99
CA PHE A 127 -3.12 7.23 -5.22
C PHE A 127 -4.08 6.51 -6.17
N GLY A 128 -5.34 6.97 -6.18
CA GLY A 128 -6.44 6.12 -6.67
C GLY A 128 -6.55 4.89 -5.75
N PRO A 129 -6.47 3.66 -6.28
CA PRO A 129 -6.45 2.45 -5.46
C PRO A 129 -5.03 2.01 -5.07
N LEU A 130 -3.96 2.61 -5.62
CA LEU A 130 -2.59 2.13 -5.46
C LEU A 130 -1.97 2.60 -4.15
N ALA A 131 -1.34 1.69 -3.40
CA ALA A 131 -0.60 2.04 -2.20
C ALA A 131 0.76 2.65 -2.55
N SER A 132 1.06 3.81 -1.98
CA SER A 132 2.30 4.53 -2.23
C SER A 132 2.81 5.24 -0.97
N LEU A 133 4.10 5.55 -0.96
CA LEU A 133 4.74 6.38 0.05
C LEU A 133 5.06 7.74 -0.56
N VAL A 134 4.65 8.81 0.10
CA VAL A 134 5.09 10.18 -0.23
C VAL A 134 6.30 10.50 0.63
N THR A 135 7.44 10.70 0.00
CA THR A 135 8.70 11.04 0.69
C THR A 135 8.68 12.47 1.23
N SER A 136 9.66 12.82 2.06
CA SER A 136 9.83 14.19 2.57
C SER A 136 9.99 15.23 1.47
N ASN A 137 10.45 14.81 0.29
CA ASN A 137 10.64 15.66 -0.90
C ASN A 137 9.37 15.76 -1.76
N GLY A 138 8.26 15.16 -1.32
CA GLY A 138 7.00 15.13 -2.05
C GLY A 138 6.96 14.16 -3.23
N GLN A 139 7.97 13.29 -3.37
CA GLN A 139 7.98 12.26 -4.41
C GLN A 139 7.08 11.09 -4.02
N LEU A 140 6.37 10.55 -4.99
CA LEU A 140 5.53 9.37 -4.80
C LEU A 140 6.31 8.12 -5.18
N GLU A 141 6.45 7.19 -4.24
CA GLU A 141 7.18 5.95 -4.38
C GLU A 141 6.27 4.73 -4.19
N SER A 142 6.45 3.71 -5.03
CA SER A 142 5.80 2.41 -4.91
C SER A 142 6.85 1.33 -5.19
N LEU A 143 7.69 1.07 -4.19
CA LEU A 143 8.86 0.19 -4.29
C LEU A 143 8.61 -1.18 -3.65
N TRP A 144 7.36 -1.64 -3.70
CA TRP A 144 6.96 -2.91 -3.11
C TRP A 144 7.60 -4.06 -3.89
N THR A 145 8.22 -4.97 -3.15
CA THR A 145 8.83 -6.19 -3.69
C THR A 145 8.41 -7.36 -2.80
N GLY A 146 8.45 -8.59 -3.29
CA GLY A 146 8.15 -9.74 -2.43
C GLY A 146 8.95 -10.98 -2.76
N LEU A 147 9.27 -11.73 -1.72
CA LEU A 147 9.99 -13.00 -1.77
C LEU A 147 9.00 -14.14 -1.58
N ASP A 148 8.97 -15.10 -2.49
CA ASP A 148 8.26 -16.36 -2.25
C ASP A 148 8.96 -17.11 -1.11
N VAL A 149 8.23 -17.35 -0.02
CA VAL A 149 8.71 -18.13 1.14
C VAL A 149 8.05 -19.52 1.21
N GLY A 150 7.37 -19.91 0.11
CA GLY A 150 6.68 -21.18 -0.06
C GLY A 150 5.23 -21.15 0.41
N ARG A 151 4.48 -22.20 0.06
CA ARG A 151 3.06 -22.38 0.45
C ARG A 151 2.16 -21.21 0.02
N ASN A 152 2.41 -20.61 -1.15
CA ASN A 152 1.70 -19.44 -1.67
C ASN A 152 1.75 -18.22 -0.72
N LEU A 153 2.85 -18.08 0.02
CA LEU A 153 3.10 -16.97 0.93
C LEU A 153 4.29 -16.16 0.41
N TYR A 154 4.09 -14.86 0.30
CA TYR A 154 5.12 -13.93 -0.17
C TYR A 154 5.43 -12.91 0.93
N ALA A 155 6.66 -12.92 1.43
CA ALA A 155 7.13 -11.91 2.37
C ALA A 155 7.27 -10.56 1.65
N LEU A 156 6.73 -9.49 2.21
CA LEU A 156 6.75 -8.17 1.59
C LEU A 156 8.01 -7.40 1.99
N TYR A 157 8.69 -6.82 1.01
CA TYR A 157 9.93 -6.05 1.11
C TYR A 157 9.76 -4.66 0.51
N TRP A 158 10.60 -3.73 0.96
CA TRP A 158 10.69 -2.39 0.42
C TRP A 158 12.03 -2.18 -0.29
N ASN A 159 11.97 -1.99 -1.61
CA ASN A 159 13.12 -1.72 -2.47
C ASN A 159 14.29 -2.69 -2.26
N ASP A 160 14.01 -3.99 -2.20
CA ASP A 160 15.04 -5.02 -2.05
C ASP A 160 14.78 -6.15 -3.03
N THR A 161 15.82 -6.50 -3.79
CA THR A 161 15.83 -7.58 -4.80
C THR A 161 17.01 -8.53 -4.59
N SER A 162 17.74 -8.40 -3.49
CA SER A 162 19.00 -9.12 -3.22
C SER A 162 18.84 -10.65 -3.10
N LEU A 163 17.64 -11.13 -2.76
CA LEU A 163 17.32 -12.54 -2.58
C LEU A 163 16.42 -13.10 -3.69
N GLY A 164 16.20 -12.34 -4.77
CA GLY A 164 15.31 -12.73 -5.87
C GLY A 164 13.86 -12.28 -5.68
N GLN A 165 13.63 -11.25 -4.87
CA GLN A 165 12.30 -10.65 -4.73
C GLN A 165 11.80 -10.08 -6.07
N ILE A 166 10.51 -10.23 -6.32
CA ILE A 166 9.84 -9.72 -7.52
C ILE A 166 9.10 -8.41 -7.23
N PRO A 167 8.93 -7.52 -8.23
CA PRO A 167 8.10 -6.32 -8.07
C PRO A 167 6.64 -6.66 -7.78
N ILE A 168 6.01 -5.86 -6.90
CA ILE A 168 4.62 -6.03 -6.50
C ILE A 168 3.88 -4.70 -6.67
N THR A 169 2.64 -4.79 -7.15
CA THR A 169 1.68 -3.69 -7.07
C THR A 169 0.73 -3.96 -5.92
N LEU A 170 0.69 -3.04 -4.94
CA LEU A 170 -0.28 -3.08 -3.85
C LEU A 170 -1.46 -2.16 -4.17
N THR A 171 -2.68 -2.68 -4.04
CA THR A 171 -3.91 -1.95 -4.32
C THR A 171 -4.99 -2.22 -3.27
N ALA A 172 -5.85 -1.23 -3.04
CA ALA A 172 -7.03 -1.34 -2.19
C ALA A 172 -8.22 -2.04 -2.87
N VAL A 173 -8.05 -2.50 -4.12
CA VAL A 173 -9.08 -3.17 -4.91
C VAL A 173 -8.85 -4.68 -4.91
N ALA A 174 -9.85 -5.42 -4.43
CA ALA A 174 -9.88 -6.87 -4.48
C ALA A 174 -9.91 -7.38 -5.94
N PRO A 175 -9.41 -8.60 -6.21
CA PRO A 175 -9.48 -9.17 -7.56
C PRO A 175 -10.93 -9.28 -8.03
N ALA A 176 -11.15 -9.09 -9.33
CA ALA A 176 -12.44 -9.33 -9.95
C ALA A 176 -12.73 -10.85 -9.98
N ASN A 177 -13.98 -11.22 -9.68
CA ASN A 177 -14.46 -12.60 -9.77
C ASN A 177 -14.73 -13.01 -11.22
#